data_AF-W1YJW5-F1
#
_entry.id   AF-W1YJW5-F1
#
_cell.length_a   1.000
_cell.length_b   1.000
_cell.length_c   1.000
_cell.angle_alpha   90.00
_cell.angle_beta   90.00
_cell.angle_gamma   90.00
#
_symmetry.space_group_name_H-M   'P 1'
#
loop_
_entity.id
_entity.type
_entity.pdbx_description
1 polymer ?
#
loop_
_entity_poly.entity_id
_entity_poly.type
_entity_poly.pdbx_seq_one_letter_code
_entity_poly.pdbx_strand_id
1 'polypeptide(L)' 'ASIASVNPTAQAKPAAKQAIDDALKAKTDAIDANNDLTAEEKAKAKEDAKAKADAAKQAIDNATTNDVVTQAKNDG' A
#
# COMPACT_ATOMS: atom_id res chain seq x y z
N ALA A 1 2.53 24.87 20.38
CA ALA A 1 3.45 24.88 19.22
C ALA A 1 2.61 24.72 17.97
N SER A 2 2.81 25.61 17.01
CA SER A 2 2.07 25.70 15.75
C SER A 2 2.09 24.36 15.02
N ILE A 3 0.93 23.73 14.84
CA ILE A 3 0.79 22.63 13.88
C ILE A 3 0.85 23.33 12.53
N ALA A 4 2.07 23.39 12.02
CA ALA A 4 2.39 24.01 10.75
C ALA A 4 1.40 23.46 9.72
N SER A 5 0.68 24.39 9.09
CA SER A 5 -0.10 24.19 7.89
C SER A 5 0.83 23.86 6.71
N VAL A 6 1.69 22.86 6.88
CA VAL A 6 2.36 22.18 5.77
C VAL A 6 1.27 21.37 5.11
N ASN A 7 1.05 21.54 3.81
CA ASN A 7 0.14 20.70 3.03
C ASN A 7 0.31 19.22 3.46
N PRO A 8 -0.63 18.65 4.26
CA PRO A 8 -0.45 17.31 4.80
C PRO A 8 -0.36 16.29 3.67
N THR A 9 -0.94 16.62 2.52
CA THR A 9 -1.15 15.80 1.33
C THR A 9 0.12 15.52 0.52
N ALA A 10 1.02 16.49 0.34
CA ALA A 10 2.25 16.28 -0.44
C ALA A 10 3.28 15.42 0.31
N GLN A 11 3.31 15.50 1.64
CA GLN A 11 4.18 14.65 2.48
C GLN A 11 3.51 13.32 2.86
N ALA A 12 2.18 13.27 2.98
CA ALA A 12 1.45 12.02 3.28
C ALA A 12 1.39 11.06 2.10
N LYS A 13 1.33 11.55 0.84
CA LYS A 13 1.31 10.66 -0.35
C LYS A 13 2.59 9.80 -0.46
N PRO A 14 3.82 10.34 -0.36
CA PRO A 14 5.04 9.53 -0.33
C PRO A 14 5.06 8.54 0.84
N ALA A 15 4.68 8.96 2.05
CA ALA A 15 4.65 8.09 3.22
C ALA A 15 3.64 6.94 3.06
N ALA A 16 2.45 7.21 2.50
CA ALA A 16 1.45 6.19 2.22
C ALA A 16 1.91 5.19 1.14
N LYS A 17 2.59 5.67 0.10
CA LYS A 17 3.19 4.78 -0.92
C LYS A 17 4.29 3.91 -0.33
N GLN A 18 5.15 4.47 0.54
CA GLN A 18 6.19 3.71 1.23
C GLN A 18 5.59 2.61 2.11
N ALA A 19 4.53 2.92 2.88
CA ALA A 19 3.85 1.92 3.69
C ALA A 19 3.26 0.77 2.84
N ILE A 20 2.75 1.06 1.64
CA ILE A 20 2.30 0.03 0.69
C ILE A 20 3.47 -0.82 0.19
N ASP A 21 4.61 -0.20 -0.11
CA ASP A 21 5.82 -0.93 -0.52
C ASP A 21 6.33 -1.86 0.58
N ASP A 22 6.39 -1.38 1.82
CA ASP A 22 6.83 -2.16 2.97
C ASP A 22 5.87 -3.34 3.21
N ALA A 23 4.55 -3.11 3.12
CA ALA A 23 3.54 -4.16 3.24
C ALA A 23 3.62 -5.19 2.09
N LEU A 24 3.83 -4.73 0.85
CA LEU A 24 4.03 -5.62 -0.30
C LEU A 24 5.28 -6.49 -0.12
N LYS A 25 6.37 -5.89 0.36
CA LYS A 25 7.61 -6.62 0.64
C LYS A 25 7.38 -7.69 1.71
N ALA A 26 6.79 -7.34 2.84
CA ALA A 26 6.50 -8.28 3.92
C ALA A 26 5.60 -9.44 3.44
N LYS A 27 4.58 -9.14 2.63
CA LYS A 27 3.71 -10.17 2.04
C LYS A 27 4.45 -11.06 1.06
N THR A 28 5.33 -10.50 0.23
CA THR A 28 6.17 -11.26 -0.71
C THR A 28 7.12 -12.19 0.03
N ASP A 29 7.79 -11.70 1.08
CA ASP A 29 8.68 -12.49 1.92
C ASP A 29 7.92 -13.66 2.61
N ALA A 30 6.70 -13.40 3.10
CA ALA A 30 5.84 -14.43 3.69
C ALA A 30 5.39 -15.49 2.66
N ILE A 31 5.07 -15.09 1.43
CA ILE A 31 4.75 -16.02 0.34
C ILE A 31 5.98 -16.87 -0.01
N ASP A 32 7.17 -16.26 -0.05
CA ASP A 32 8.41 -16.97 -0.34
C ASP A 32 8.75 -18.02 0.72
N ALA A 33 8.57 -17.66 2.00
CA ALA A 33 8.82 -18.56 3.12
C ALA A 33 7.76 -19.67 3.27
N ASN A 34 6.63 -19.59 2.58
CA ASN A 34 5.56 -20.59 2.66
C ASN A 34 5.95 -21.87 1.90
N ASN A 35 6.25 -22.96 2.62
CA ASN A 35 6.66 -24.23 2.01
C ASN A 35 5.49 -25.09 1.50
N ASP A 36 4.25 -24.70 1.79
CA ASP A 36 3.04 -25.40 1.35
C ASP A 36 2.62 -24.99 -0.08
N LEU A 37 3.22 -23.92 -0.63
CA LEU A 37 2.93 -23.41 -1.97
C LEU A 37 3.98 -23.87 -2.98
N THR A 38 3.51 -24.23 -4.17
CA THR A 38 4.36 -24.44 -5.35
C THR A 38 4.96 -23.12 -5.86
N ALA A 39 6.01 -23.22 -6.68
CA ALA A 39 6.62 -22.03 -7.29
C ALA A 39 5.63 -21.23 -8.15
N GLU A 40 4.71 -21.92 -8.84
CA GLU A 40 3.68 -21.31 -9.68
C GLU A 40 2.64 -20.56 -8.84
N GLU A 41 2.19 -21.16 -7.74
CA GLU A 41 1.26 -20.50 -6.81
C GLU A 41 1.90 -19.31 -6.12
N LYS A 42 3.18 -19.42 -5.72
CA LYS A 42 3.93 -18.28 -5.18
C LYS A 42 4.04 -17.15 -6.19
N ALA A 43 4.38 -17.44 -7.44
CA ALA A 43 4.49 -16.43 -8.49
C ALA A 43 3.15 -15.70 -8.68
N LYS A 44 2.05 -16.45 -8.78
CA LYS A 44 0.70 -15.87 -8.94
C LYS A 44 0.26 -15.04 -7.74
N ALA A 45 0.56 -15.50 -6.52
CA ALA A 45 0.23 -14.77 -5.30
C ALA A 45 1.03 -13.45 -5.18
N LYS A 46 2.30 -13.43 -5.62
CA LYS A 46 3.12 -12.22 -5.66
C LYS A 46 2.65 -11.24 -6.74
N GLU A 47 2.29 -11.74 -7.92
CA GLU A 47 1.75 -10.91 -8.99
C GLU A 47 0.45 -10.23 -8.55
N ASP A 48 -0.47 -10.98 -7.94
CA ASP A 48 -1.71 -10.44 -7.38
C ASP A 48 -1.47 -9.41 -6.27
N ALA A 49 -0.52 -9.69 -5.36
CA ALA A 49 -0.13 -8.74 -4.31
C ALA A 49 0.43 -7.44 -4.91
N LYS A 50 1.28 -7.56 -5.95
CA LYS A 50 1.85 -6.42 -6.66
C LYS A 50 0.77 -5.61 -7.38
N ALA A 51 -0.15 -6.25 -8.08
CA ALA A 51 -1.25 -5.58 -8.77
C ALA A 51 -2.12 -4.75 -7.79
N LYS A 52 -2.42 -5.32 -6.62
CA LYS A 52 -3.16 -4.61 -5.56
C LYS A 52 -2.37 -3.41 -5.01
N ALA A 53 -1.08 -3.57 -4.77
CA ALA A 53 -0.21 -2.49 -4.32
C ALA A 53 -0.13 -1.35 -5.35
N ASP A 54 0.04 -1.69 -6.64
CA ASP A 54 0.09 -0.72 -7.73
C ASP A 54 -1.24 0.04 -7.87
N ALA A 55 -2.38 -0.66 -7.79
CA ALA A 55 -3.70 -0.02 -7.79
C ALA A 55 -3.91 0.93 -6.60
N ALA A 56 -3.47 0.54 -5.40
CA ALA A 56 -3.54 1.39 -4.22
C ALA A 56 -2.66 2.64 -4.35
N LYS A 57 -1.45 2.52 -4.91
CA LYS A 57 -0.58 3.67 -5.20
C LYS A 57 -1.17 4.61 -6.23
N GLN A 58 -1.80 4.08 -7.28
CA GLN A 58 -2.51 4.89 -8.28
C GLN A 58 -3.68 5.64 -7.65
N ALA A 59 -4.44 5.01 -6.74
CA ALA A 59 -5.51 5.67 -6.00
C ALA A 59 -4.96 6.82 -5.12
N ILE A 60 -3.80 6.63 -4.48
CA ILE A 60 -3.11 7.69 -3.71
C ILE A 60 -2.63 8.84 -4.62
N ASP A 61 -2.12 8.53 -5.81
CA ASP A 61 -1.73 9.54 -6.80
C ASP A 61 -2.94 10.38 -7.24
N ASN A 62 -4.02 9.69 -7.59
CA ASN A 62 -5.27 10.28 -8.09
C ASN A 62 -6.10 10.99 -7.01
N ALA A 63 -5.82 10.77 -5.72
CA ALA A 63 -6.50 11.48 -4.63
C ALA A 63 -6.21 12.99 -4.70
N THR A 64 -7.19 13.79 -5.13
CA THR A 64 -7.04 15.24 -5.35
C THR A 64 -7.23 16.08 -4.08
N THR A 65 -8.04 15.64 -3.12
CA THR A 65 -8.24 16.39 -1.86
C THR A 65 -8.92 15.51 -0.80
N ASN A 66 -8.31 15.38 0.37
CA ASN A 66 -8.80 15.03 1.73
C ASN A 66 -10.06 14.15 2.02
N ASP A 67 -10.88 13.68 1.08
CA ASP A 67 -12.18 13.06 1.42
C ASP A 67 -12.15 11.54 1.63
N VAL A 68 -11.07 10.84 1.29
CA VAL A 68 -11.05 9.36 1.35
C VAL A 68 -10.27 8.80 2.55
N VAL A 69 -9.47 9.63 3.24
CA VAL A 69 -8.60 9.16 4.35
C VAL A 69 -9.40 8.77 5.59
N THR A 70 -10.62 9.31 5.77
CA THR A 70 -11.47 8.97 6.91
C THR A 70 -12.26 7.68 6.71
N GLN A 71 -12.43 7.20 5.47
CA GLN A 71 -13.24 5.99 5.19
C GLN A 71 -12.42 4.70 5.05
N ALA A 72 -11.09 4.77 4.95
CA ALA A 72 -10.23 3.58 4.90
C ALA A 72 -9.76 3.10 6.28
N LYS A 73 -10.10 3.79 7.37
CA LYS A 73 -9.69 3.39 8.72
C LYS A 73 -10.67 2.43 9.42
N ASN A 74 -11.89 2.28 8.88
CA ASN A 74 -12.94 1.49 9.54
C ASN A 74 -13.38 0.21 8.80
N ASP A 75 -13.01 0.01 7.53
CA ASP A 75 -13.54 -1.11 6.72
C ASP A 75 -12.45 -1.99 6.06
N GLY A 76 -11.36 -2.34 6.78
CA GLY A 76 -10.41 -3.34 6.26
C GLY A 76 -9.16 -3.56 7.09
#